data_AF-A0A355BYX6-F1
#
_entry.id   AF-A0A355BYX6-F1
#
_cell.length_a   1.000
_cell.length_b   1.000
_cell.length_c   1.000
_cell.angle_alpha   90.00
_cell.angle_beta   90.00
_cell.angle_gamma   90.00
#
_symmetry.space_group_name_H-M   'P 1'
#
loop_
_entity.id
_entity.type
_entity.pdbx_description
1 polymer ?
#
loop_
_entity_poly.entity_id
_entity_poly.type
_entity_poly.pdbx_seq_one_letter_code
_entity_poly.pdbx_strand_id
1 'polypeptide(L)'
;CAGMAADLFETYVVTVAATMVLGSILFTSNATAFMIYPLAIGAACIVTSIIGTFFVRLGQGSKNIMGALYQGLVATGVLSLVAIGAVTNAIFGFSGAIDGATFTGMSLFICGVVGLAVTGLIVWITEYYTGTGFRPVKSVAAASVSGHGTNVIQGLAVSMEATALP
;
A
#
# COMPACT_ATOMS: atom_id res chain seq x y z
N CYS A 1 -16.62 -3.93 11.85
CA CYS A 1 -15.15 -4.14 11.83
C CYS A 1 -14.70 -5.51 11.33
N ALA A 2 -15.54 -6.57 11.37
CA ALA A 2 -15.17 -7.88 10.82
C ALA A 2 -15.05 -7.90 9.29
N GLY A 3 -15.96 -7.21 8.57
CA GLY A 3 -15.97 -7.19 7.10
C GLY A 3 -14.70 -6.61 6.48
N MET A 4 -14.24 -5.43 6.95
CA MET A 4 -13.01 -4.79 6.44
C MET A 4 -11.76 -5.65 6.69
N ALA A 5 -11.67 -6.32 7.85
CA ALA A 5 -10.54 -7.20 8.15
C ALA A 5 -10.55 -8.47 7.27
N ALA A 6 -11.73 -9.04 7.00
CA ALA A 6 -11.89 -10.19 6.13
C ALA A 6 -11.55 -9.86 4.67
N ASP A 7 -11.98 -8.70 4.18
CA ASP A 7 -11.69 -8.20 2.82
C ASP A 7 -10.18 -8.02 2.58
N LEU A 8 -9.47 -7.42 3.56
CA LEU A 8 -8.01 -7.29 3.51
C LEU A 8 -7.30 -8.65 3.60
N PHE A 9 -7.79 -9.57 4.44
CA PHE A 9 -7.23 -10.91 4.54
C PHE A 9 -7.38 -11.70 3.23
N GLU A 10 -8.56 -11.65 2.61
CA GLU A 10 -8.82 -12.29 1.32
C GLU A 10 -7.89 -11.75 0.23
N THR A 11 -7.84 -10.43 0.08
CA THR A 11 -6.96 -9.78 -0.91
C THR A 11 -5.48 -10.14 -0.68
N TYR A 12 -5.04 -10.19 0.58
CA TYR A 12 -3.68 -10.57 0.93
C TYR A 12 -3.36 -12.04 0.59
N VAL A 13 -4.23 -12.98 0.99
CA VAL A 13 -4.01 -14.41 0.71
C VAL A 13 -4.05 -14.71 -0.79
N VAL A 14 -5.01 -14.12 -1.51
CA VAL A 14 -5.17 -14.33 -2.96
C VAL A 14 -3.95 -13.80 -3.72
N THR A 15 -3.45 -12.62 -3.40
CA THR A 15 -2.27 -12.04 -4.08
C THR A 15 -0.98 -12.81 -3.78
N VAL A 16 -0.76 -13.24 -2.53
CA VAL A 16 0.40 -14.08 -2.17
C VAL A 16 0.31 -15.45 -2.85
N ALA A 17 -0.85 -16.11 -2.82
CA ALA A 17 -1.01 -17.41 -3.48
C ALA A 17 -0.82 -17.31 -5.01
N ALA A 18 -1.37 -16.28 -5.64
CA ALA A 18 -1.22 -16.06 -7.08
C ALA A 18 0.25 -15.84 -7.47
N THR A 19 0.99 -15.02 -6.72
CA THR A 19 2.43 -14.79 -6.99
C THR A 19 3.27 -16.05 -6.80
N MET A 20 2.97 -16.88 -5.80
CA MET A 20 3.64 -18.17 -5.60
C MET A 20 3.40 -19.14 -6.76
N VAL A 21 2.15 -19.25 -7.22
CA VAL A 21 1.77 -20.13 -8.34
C VAL A 21 2.40 -19.64 -9.66
N LEU A 22 2.37 -18.34 -9.93
CA LEU A 22 3.03 -17.78 -11.12
C LEU A 22 4.54 -18.01 -11.08
N GLY A 23 5.17 -17.79 -9.92
CA GLY A 23 6.60 -18.02 -9.74
C GLY A 23 7.01 -19.48 -9.95
N SER A 24 6.22 -20.44 -9.46
CA SER A 24 6.55 -21.86 -9.59
C SER A 24 6.38 -22.42 -11.00
N ILE A 25 5.44 -21.88 -11.79
CA ILE A 25 5.19 -22.33 -13.16
C ILE A 25 6.19 -21.68 -14.14
N LEU A 26 6.56 -20.41 -13.93
CA LEU A 26 7.45 -19.68 -14.84
C LEU A 26 8.93 -19.95 -14.61
N PHE A 27 9.35 -20.24 -13.36
CA PHE A 27 10.75 -20.40 -12.98
C PHE A 27 11.00 -21.74 -12.30
N THR A 28 10.93 -22.82 -13.09
CA THR A 28 10.94 -24.19 -12.56
C THR A 28 12.28 -24.61 -11.93
N SER A 29 13.40 -24.03 -12.38
CA SER A 29 14.74 -24.33 -11.83
C SER A 29 14.94 -23.74 -10.42
N ASN A 30 14.26 -22.63 -10.13
CA ASN A 30 14.34 -21.87 -8.88
C ASN A 30 12.98 -21.75 -8.17
N ALA A 31 12.05 -22.66 -8.45
CA ALA A 31 10.65 -22.56 -8.03
C ALA A 31 10.51 -22.32 -6.52
N THR A 32 11.32 -23.00 -5.71
CA THR A 32 11.31 -22.86 -4.24
C THR A 32 11.65 -21.44 -3.79
N ALA A 33 12.63 -20.78 -4.43
CA ALA A 33 13.02 -19.41 -4.11
C ALA A 33 11.89 -18.42 -4.43
N PHE A 34 11.24 -18.59 -5.59
CA PHE A 34 10.10 -17.76 -5.99
C PHE A 34 8.85 -17.98 -5.15
N MET A 35 8.62 -19.19 -4.64
CA MET A 35 7.53 -19.47 -3.71
C MET A 35 7.76 -18.87 -2.31
N ILE A 36 9.01 -18.90 -1.82
CA ILE A 36 9.35 -18.35 -0.50
C ILE A 36 9.40 -16.82 -0.53
N TYR A 37 9.73 -16.20 -1.66
CA TYR A 37 9.90 -14.76 -1.79
C TYR A 37 8.72 -13.90 -1.28
N PRO A 38 7.47 -14.09 -1.75
CA PRO A 38 6.34 -13.29 -1.26
C PRO A 38 6.02 -13.55 0.23
N LEU A 39 6.26 -14.78 0.72
CA LEU A 39 6.10 -15.12 2.13
C LEU A 39 7.14 -14.44 3.02
N ALA A 40 8.39 -14.40 2.56
CA ALA A 40 9.49 -13.75 3.27
C ALA A 40 9.30 -12.23 3.34
N ILE A 41 8.85 -11.60 2.25
CA ILE A 41 8.45 -10.19 2.26
C ILE A 41 7.32 -9.95 3.26
N GLY A 42 6.26 -10.77 3.21
CA GLY A 42 5.14 -10.66 4.14
C GLY A 42 5.58 -10.76 5.61
N ALA A 43 6.40 -11.75 5.94
CA ALA A 43 6.93 -11.93 7.29
C ALA A 43 7.79 -10.75 7.75
N ALA A 44 8.67 -10.22 6.88
CA ALA A 44 9.49 -9.07 7.21
C ALA A 44 8.66 -7.80 7.41
N CYS A 45 7.65 -7.57 6.56
CA CYS A 45 6.73 -6.43 6.64
C CYS A 45 5.82 -6.46 7.88
N ILE A 46 5.52 -7.64 8.45
CA ILE A 46 4.81 -7.74 9.73
C ILE A 46 5.67 -7.14 10.85
N VAL A 47 6.97 -7.47 10.88
CA VAL A 47 7.90 -6.95 11.89
C VAL A 47 8.05 -5.43 11.76
N THR A 48 8.22 -4.91 10.54
CA THR A 48 8.31 -3.47 10.32
C THR A 48 7.02 -2.73 10.68
N SER A 49 5.86 -3.34 10.43
CA SER A 49 4.56 -2.81 10.84
C SER A 49 4.45 -2.68 12.36
N ILE A 50 4.81 -3.73 13.11
CA ILE A 50 4.84 -3.71 14.58
C ILE A 50 5.76 -2.59 15.08
N ILE A 51 6.97 -2.47 14.52
CA ILE A 51 7.92 -1.41 14.89
C ILE A 51 7.34 -0.03 14.58
N GLY A 52 6.71 0.15 13.42
CA GLY A 52 6.14 1.43 13.01
C GLY A 52 4.98 1.90 13.90
N THR A 53 4.24 1.01 14.55
CA THR A 53 3.19 1.41 15.50
C THR A 53 3.73 2.25 16.66
N PHE A 54 4.97 2.02 17.10
CA PHE A 54 5.60 2.80 18.17
C PHE A 54 5.92 4.26 17.78
N PHE A 55 5.99 4.54 16.47
CA PHE A 55 6.20 5.87 15.92
C PHE A 55 4.91 6.69 15.80
N VAL A 56 3.74 6.07 15.94
CA VAL A 56 2.46 6.78 15.97
C VAL A 56 2.29 7.45 17.34
N ARG A 57 2.76 8.69 17.46
CA ARG A 57 2.63 9.49 18.69
C ARG A 57 1.94 10.80 18.40
N LEU A 58 0.90 11.10 19.18
CA LEU A 58 0.29 12.43 19.21
C LEU A 58 1.13 13.34 20.11
N GLY A 59 1.57 14.48 19.59
CA GLY A 59 2.23 15.50 20.40
C GLY A 59 1.28 16.07 21.46
N GLN A 60 1.78 16.34 22.66
CA GLN A 60 0.99 16.92 23.76
C GLN A 60 0.31 18.21 23.29
N GLY A 61 -1.03 18.24 23.31
CA GLY A 61 -1.84 19.40 22.92
C GLY A 61 -2.21 19.49 21.43
N SER A 62 -1.78 18.56 20.57
CA SER A 62 -2.15 18.56 19.15
C SER A 62 -3.48 17.84 18.89
N LYS A 63 -4.36 18.43 18.07
CA LYS A 63 -5.63 17.82 17.60
C LYS A 63 -5.49 17.12 16.22
N ASN A 64 -4.28 17.08 15.67
CA ASN A 64 -4.03 16.61 14.30
C ASN A 64 -3.83 15.08 14.28
N ILE A 65 -4.93 14.34 14.44
CA ILE A 65 -4.95 12.87 14.42
C ILE A 65 -4.38 12.32 13.10
N MET A 66 -4.72 12.96 11.99
CA MET A 66 -4.27 12.54 10.66
C MET A 66 -2.74 12.63 10.50
N GLY A 67 -2.11 13.64 11.09
CA GLY A 67 -0.65 13.79 11.05
C GLY A 67 0.08 12.66 11.78
N ALA A 68 -0.45 12.18 12.91
CA ALA A 68 0.11 11.04 13.63
C ALA A 68 -0.03 9.73 12.84
N LEU A 69 -1.14 9.55 12.11
CA LEU A 69 -1.34 8.40 11.22
C LEU A 69 -0.35 8.42 10.04
N TYR A 70 -0.11 9.59 9.43
CA TYR A 70 0.92 9.73 8.39
C TYR A 70 2.32 9.40 8.89
N GLN A 71 2.67 9.86 10.09
CA GLN A 71 3.97 9.55 10.68
C GLN A 71 4.16 8.03 10.83
N GLY A 72 3.12 7.31 11.25
CA GLY A 72 3.11 5.85 11.28
C GLY A 72 3.26 5.22 9.91
N LEU A 73 2.47 5.66 8.93
CA LEU A 73 2.49 5.13 7.56
C LEU A 73 3.84 5.35 6.87
N VAL A 74 4.43 6.53 7.03
CA VAL A 74 5.76 6.83 6.47
C VAL A 74 6.83 6.02 7.18
N ALA A 75 6.77 5.88 8.51
CA ALA A 75 7.71 5.05 9.27
C ALA A 75 7.64 3.58 8.85
N THR A 76 6.44 2.99 8.75
CA THR A 76 6.27 1.61 8.28
C THR A 76 6.69 1.46 6.82
N GLY A 77 6.34 2.41 5.95
CA GLY A 77 6.70 2.37 4.53
C GLY A 77 8.21 2.39 4.30
N VAL A 78 8.93 3.27 5.00
CA VAL A 78 10.41 3.35 4.90
C VAL A 78 11.07 2.10 5.48
N LEU A 79 10.61 1.60 6.62
CA LEU A 79 11.13 0.37 7.21
C LEU A 79 10.87 -0.84 6.30
N SER A 80 9.68 -0.93 5.70
CA SER A 80 9.33 -1.98 4.75
C SER A 80 10.17 -1.91 3.48
N LEU A 81 10.53 -0.73 2.98
CA LEU A 81 11.44 -0.59 1.84
C LEU A 81 12.81 -1.23 2.15
N VAL A 82 13.36 -0.96 3.32
CA VAL A 82 14.63 -1.57 3.77
C VAL A 82 14.49 -3.09 3.93
N ALA A 83 13.38 -3.54 4.53
CA ALA A 83 13.11 -4.96 4.72
C ALA A 83 12.96 -5.73 3.41
N ILE A 84 12.25 -5.17 2.42
CA ILE A 84 12.13 -5.76 1.08
C ILE A 84 13.51 -5.86 0.45
N GLY A 85 14.33 -4.80 0.51
CA GLY A 85 15.69 -4.82 -0.03
C GLY A 85 16.58 -5.89 0.61
N ALA A 86 16.48 -6.05 1.93
CA ALA A 86 17.21 -7.09 2.66
C ALA A 86 16.77 -8.51 2.24
N VAL A 87 15.46 -8.74 2.11
CA VAL A 87 14.89 -10.03 1.67
C VAL A 87 15.29 -10.34 0.21
N THR A 88 15.18 -9.37 -0.69
CA THR A 88 15.56 -9.55 -2.10
C THR A 88 17.05 -9.85 -2.24
N ASN A 89 17.91 -9.17 -1.48
CA ASN A 89 19.34 -9.44 -1.49
C ASN A 89 19.68 -10.83 -0.92
N ALA A 90 18.98 -11.25 0.14
CA ALA A 90 19.24 -12.55 0.79
C ALA A 90 18.83 -13.75 -0.07
N ILE A 91 17.78 -13.62 -0.88
CA ILE A 91 17.24 -14.73 -1.69
C ILE A 91 17.85 -14.76 -3.10
N PHE A 92 17.91 -13.61 -3.79
CA PHE A 92 18.31 -13.56 -5.20
C PHE A 92 19.61 -12.78 -5.45
N GLY A 93 20.00 -11.90 -4.52
CA GLY A 93 21.10 -10.95 -4.73
C GLY A 93 20.79 -9.88 -5.79
N PHE A 94 21.48 -8.75 -5.77
CA PHE A 94 21.18 -7.64 -6.69
C PHE A 94 21.87 -7.72 -8.06
N SER A 95 22.98 -8.46 -8.18
CA SER A 95 23.85 -8.42 -9.36
C SER A 95 23.80 -9.68 -10.24
N GLY A 96 23.09 -10.73 -9.82
CA GLY A 96 22.94 -11.97 -10.59
C GLY A 96 21.72 -11.93 -11.50
N ALA A 97 21.85 -12.48 -12.72
CA ALA A 97 20.70 -12.83 -13.54
C ALA A 97 19.95 -13.98 -12.87
N ILE A 98 18.64 -13.84 -12.70
CA ILE A 98 17.82 -14.88 -12.06
C ILE A 98 17.37 -15.85 -13.15
N ASP A 99 17.73 -17.12 -13.02
CA ASP A 99 17.24 -18.21 -13.88
C ASP A 99 17.48 -17.99 -15.40
N GLY A 100 18.61 -17.39 -15.77
CA GLY A 100 18.92 -17.07 -17.18
C GLY A 100 18.05 -15.99 -17.82
N ALA A 101 17.16 -15.35 -17.04
CA ALA A 101 16.33 -14.26 -17.50
C ALA A 101 17.10 -12.93 -17.55
N THR A 102 16.58 -11.98 -18.33
CA THR A 102 17.17 -10.64 -18.49
C THR A 102 16.99 -9.72 -17.28
N PHE A 103 16.23 -10.17 -16.27
CA PHE A 103 15.96 -9.39 -15.06
C PHE A 103 16.82 -9.87 -13.88
N THR A 104 17.13 -8.94 -12.99
CA THR A 104 17.96 -9.17 -11.80
C THR A 104 17.13 -9.04 -10.53
N GLY A 105 17.71 -9.36 -9.37
CA GLY A 105 17.07 -9.07 -8.08
C GLY A 105 16.76 -7.57 -7.90
N MET A 106 17.51 -6.68 -8.57
CA MET A 106 17.19 -5.25 -8.56
C MET A 106 15.86 -4.95 -9.27
N SER A 107 15.55 -5.67 -10.35
CA SER A 107 14.25 -5.53 -11.03
C SER A 107 13.09 -5.93 -10.11
N LEU A 108 13.24 -7.03 -9.36
CA LEU A 108 12.24 -7.46 -8.38
C LEU A 108 12.08 -6.46 -7.23
N PHE A 109 13.17 -5.87 -6.76
CA PHE A 109 13.15 -4.82 -5.76
C PHE A 109 12.43 -3.57 -6.27
N ILE A 110 12.73 -3.13 -7.49
CA ILE A 110 12.05 -1.98 -8.13
C ILE A 110 10.54 -2.24 -8.24
N CYS A 111 10.12 -3.45 -8.64
CA CYS A 111 8.70 -3.81 -8.66
C CYS A 111 8.04 -3.66 -7.28
N GLY A 112 8.71 -4.11 -6.21
CA GLY A 112 8.23 -3.93 -4.84
C GLY A 112 8.15 -2.46 -4.42
N VAL A 113 9.14 -1.65 -4.79
CA VAL A 113 9.17 -0.20 -4.53
C VAL A 113 8.05 0.52 -5.27
N VAL A 114 7.79 0.16 -6.52
CA VAL A 114 6.65 0.70 -7.30
C VAL A 114 5.34 0.37 -6.62
N GLY A 115 5.16 -0.87 -6.14
CA GLY A 115 3.99 -1.26 -5.36
C GLY A 115 3.79 -0.40 -4.11
N LEU A 116 4.85 -0.22 -3.31
CA LEU A 116 4.81 0.66 -2.13
C LEU A 116 4.50 2.12 -2.48
N ALA A 117 5.09 2.63 -3.56
CA ALA A 117 4.85 4.00 -4.03
C ALA A 117 3.39 4.21 -4.46
N VAL A 118 2.83 3.26 -5.22
CA VAL A 118 1.42 3.27 -5.64
C VAL A 118 0.50 3.22 -4.42
N THR A 119 0.78 2.35 -3.43
CA THR A 119 0.00 2.33 -2.19
C THR A 119 0.03 3.69 -1.47
N GLY A 120 1.21 4.31 -1.36
CA GLY A 120 1.34 5.63 -0.76
C GLY A 120 0.55 6.71 -1.51
N LEU A 121 0.59 6.69 -2.85
CA LEU A 121 -0.17 7.61 -3.70
C LEU A 121 -1.67 7.43 -3.53
N ILE A 122 -2.16 6.19 -3.48
CA ILE A 122 -3.58 5.90 -3.25
C ILE A 122 -4.04 6.46 -1.90
N VAL A 123 -3.26 6.27 -0.83
CA VAL A 123 -3.60 6.84 0.50
C VAL A 123 -3.66 8.37 0.45
N TRP A 124 -2.70 9.01 -0.21
CA TRP A 124 -2.68 10.47 -0.32
C TRP A 124 -3.85 11.03 -1.14
N ILE A 125 -4.16 10.41 -2.28
CA ILE A 125 -5.28 10.81 -3.15
C ILE A 125 -6.62 10.59 -2.42
N THR A 126 -6.79 9.42 -1.78
CA THR A 126 -8.03 9.13 -1.04
C THR A 126 -8.27 10.13 0.09
N GLU A 127 -7.24 10.57 0.80
CA GLU A 127 -7.41 11.63 1.79
C GLU A 127 -7.77 12.98 1.18
N TYR A 128 -7.20 13.36 0.04
CA TYR A 128 -7.56 14.60 -0.64
C TYR A 128 -9.07 14.65 -0.98
N TYR A 129 -9.64 13.52 -1.42
CA TYR A 129 -11.06 13.43 -1.74
C TYR A 129 -11.98 13.21 -0.53
N THR A 130 -11.46 12.76 0.61
CA THR A 130 -12.27 12.44 1.82
C THR A 130 -12.07 13.41 2.99
N GLY A 131 -11.01 14.22 2.98
CA GLY A 131 -10.67 15.15 4.05
C GLY A 131 -11.51 16.43 4.01
N THR A 132 -12.04 16.84 5.16
CA THR A 132 -12.91 18.04 5.32
C THR A 132 -12.21 19.36 4.99
N GLY A 133 -10.88 19.38 4.97
CA GLY A 133 -10.07 20.54 4.63
C GLY A 133 -9.96 20.84 3.13
N PHE A 134 -10.30 19.88 2.27
CA PHE A 134 -10.01 19.95 0.83
C PHE A 134 -11.21 20.40 -0.01
N ARG A 135 -10.92 20.82 -1.26
CA ARG A 135 -11.91 21.31 -2.23
C ARG A 135 -13.07 20.33 -2.46
N PRO A 136 -12.85 19.01 -2.65
CA PRO A 136 -13.92 18.07 -2.96
C PRO A 136 -15.00 18.04 -1.87
N VAL A 137 -14.60 17.83 -0.62
CA VAL A 137 -15.53 17.76 0.53
C VAL A 137 -16.18 19.11 0.83
N LYS A 138 -15.43 20.22 0.72
CA LYS A 138 -15.99 21.57 0.89
C LYS A 138 -17.07 21.90 -0.14
N SER A 139 -16.90 21.45 -1.39
CA SER A 139 -17.90 21.66 -2.45
C SER A 139 -19.21 20.92 -2.17
N VAL A 140 -19.11 19.69 -1.66
CA VAL A 140 -20.26 18.87 -1.24
C VAL A 140 -20.97 19.51 -0.04
N ALA A 141 -20.21 20.00 0.95
CA ALA A 141 -20.76 20.71 2.10
C ALA A 141 -21.49 22.00 1.71
N ALA A 142 -20.94 22.78 0.77
CA ALA A 142 -21.60 23.98 0.25
C ALA A 142 -22.90 23.65 -0.51
N ALA A 143 -22.90 22.56 -1.29
CA ALA A 143 -24.09 22.07 -2.00
C ALA A 143 -25.20 21.58 -1.07
N SER A 144 -24.90 21.33 0.21
CA SER A 144 -25.91 21.00 1.22
C SER A 144 -26.77 22.20 1.64
N VAL A 145 -26.31 23.44 1.42
CA VAL A 145 -27.09 24.66 1.74
C VAL A 145 -28.27 24.84 0.77
N SER A 146 -28.14 24.38 -0.47
CA SER A 146 -29.18 24.47 -1.50
C SER A 146 -30.19 23.31 -1.48
N GLY A 147 -29.95 22.26 -0.68
CA GLY A 147 -30.88 21.14 -0.48
C GLY A 147 -30.21 19.77 -0.47
N HIS A 148 -30.97 18.74 -0.10
CA HIS A 148 -30.45 17.37 -0.03
C HIS A 148 -30.14 16.77 -1.41
N GLY A 149 -30.92 17.11 -2.44
CA GLY A 149 -30.72 16.61 -3.80
C GLY A 149 -29.40 17.09 -4.42
N THR A 150 -29.07 18.37 -4.24
CA THR A 150 -27.81 18.96 -4.71
C THR A 150 -26.60 18.38 -3.99
N ASN A 151 -26.73 18.03 -2.70
CA ASN A 151 -25.68 17.32 -1.98
C ASN A 151 -25.39 15.93 -2.58
N VAL A 152 -26.43 15.15 -2.92
CA VAL A 152 -26.25 13.81 -3.53
C VAL A 152 -25.66 13.93 -4.93
N ILE A 153 -26.15 14.85 -5.76
CA ILE A 153 -25.62 15.07 -7.12
C ILE A 153 -24.16 15.47 -7.09
N GLN A 154 -23.80 16.44 -6.23
CA GLN A 154 -22.42 16.89 -6.08
C GLN A 154 -21.52 15.77 -5.53
N GLY A 155 -22.02 14.99 -4.57
CA GLY A 155 -21.30 13.83 -4.03
C GLY A 155 -21.00 12.79 -5.10
N LEU A 156 -21.97 12.45 -5.95
CA LEU A 156 -21.77 11.51 -7.07
C LEU A 156 -20.78 12.06 -8.11
N ALA A 157 -20.86 13.35 -8.43
CA ALA A 157 -19.92 13.99 -9.34
C ALA A 157 -18.48 13.92 -8.83
N VAL A 158 -18.27 14.21 -7.53
CA VAL A 158 -16.95 14.09 -6.90
C VAL A 158 -16.48 12.63 -6.85
N SER A 159 -17.37 11.67 -6.60
CA SER A 159 -17.01 10.24 -6.63
C SER A 159 -16.53 9.79 -8.01
N MET A 160 -17.14 10.29 -9.09
CA MET A 160 -16.68 10.01 -10.47
C MET A 160 -15.36 10.71 -10.82
N GLU A 161 -15.11 11.91 -10.27
CA GLU A 161 -13.81 12.60 -10.40
C GLU A 161 -12.71 11.84 -9.64
N ALA A 162 -13.03 11.30 -8.46
CA ALA A 162 -12.08 10.63 -7.58
C ALA A 162 -11.51 9.33 -8.16
N THR A 163 -12.18 8.69 -9.13
CA THR A 163 -11.69 7.45 -9.79
C THR A 163 -10.77 7.72 -10.98
N ALA A 164 -10.55 8.98 -11.38
CA ALA A 164 -9.74 9.29 -12.56
C ALA A 164 -8.22 9.28 -12.27
N LEU A 165 -7.82 9.52 -11.01
CA LEU A 165 -6.43 9.59 -10.58
C LEU A 165 -5.85 8.28 -10.01
N PRO A 166 -6.54 7.55 -9.11
CA PRO A 166 -6.12 6.23 -8.66
C PRO A 166 -6.44 5.16 -9.71
#